data_AF-A0A0F8XHE3-F1
#
_entry.id   AF-A0A0F8XHE3-F1
#
_cell.length_a   1.000
_cell.length_b   1.000
_cell.length_c   1.000
_cell.angle_alpha   90.00
_cell.angle_beta   90.00
_cell.angle_gamma   90.00
#
_symmetry.space_group_name_H-M   'P 1'
#
loop_
_entity.id
_entity.type
_entity.pdbx_description
1 polymer ?
#
loop_
_entity_poly.entity_id
_entity_poly.type
_entity_poly.pdbx_seq_one_letter_code
_entity_poly.pdbx_strand_id
1 'polypeptide(L)'
;MNAKSSVASELDFIQESEPKLTIDDLCFATSNYLETHQVDSIRRAYHFADNAHDGQTRRSGERYITHPLAVAHVLAMMHMDYECIMAGLLHDVIEDTAFTKADLATEFGEEVAELVEGVTKLAKAAFETQKHAQAENLRKMLLAMSRDIR
;
A
#
# COMPACT_ATOMS: atom_id res chain seq x y z
N MET A 1 20.80 -29.36 -32.53
CA MET A 1 19.33 -29.29 -32.49
C MET A 1 18.98 -28.32 -31.37
N ASN A 2 18.79 -27.04 -31.71
CA ASN A 2 18.53 -25.98 -30.73
C ASN A 2 17.06 -26.03 -30.30
N ALA A 3 16.82 -26.40 -29.05
CA ALA A 3 15.53 -26.19 -28.41
C ALA A 3 15.34 -24.69 -28.24
N LYS A 4 14.33 -24.13 -28.91
CA LYS A 4 13.90 -22.75 -28.71
C LYS A 4 13.45 -22.62 -27.24
N SER A 5 14.24 -21.92 -26.43
CA SER A 5 13.78 -21.31 -25.18
C SER A 5 12.52 -20.51 -25.50
N SER A 6 11.43 -20.80 -24.80
CA SER A 6 10.18 -20.08 -25.01
C SER A 6 10.33 -18.68 -24.44
N VAL A 7 9.91 -17.65 -25.19
CA VAL A 7 9.88 -16.26 -24.70
C VAL A 7 9.09 -16.15 -23.39
N ALA A 8 8.13 -17.06 -23.15
CA ALA A 8 7.38 -17.15 -21.89
C ALA A 8 8.27 -17.56 -20.70
N SER A 9 9.21 -18.50 -20.86
CA SER A 9 10.12 -18.89 -19.77
C SER A 9 11.18 -17.85 -19.46
N GLU A 10 11.55 -17.02 -20.44
CA GLU A 10 12.41 -15.85 -20.22
C GLU A 10 11.66 -14.68 -19.56
N LEU A 11 10.39 -14.48 -19.89
CA LEU A 11 9.52 -13.49 -19.23
C LEU A 11 9.26 -13.82 -17.75
N ASP A 12 9.00 -15.10 -17.44
CA ASP A 12 8.85 -15.55 -16.05
C ASP A 12 10.15 -15.36 -15.25
N PHE A 13 11.31 -15.57 -15.87
CA PHE A 13 12.62 -15.37 -15.23
C PHE A 13 12.93 -13.88 -14.99
N ILE A 14 12.50 -12.99 -15.89
CA ILE A 14 12.65 -11.54 -15.71
C ILE A 14 11.74 -11.02 -14.59
N GLN A 15 10.55 -11.61 -14.40
CA GLN A 15 9.63 -11.22 -13.34
C GLN A 15 10.11 -11.61 -11.93
N GLU A 16 10.91 -12.67 -11.80
CA GLU A 16 11.55 -13.05 -10.53
C GLU A 16 12.80 -12.24 -10.19
N SER A 17 13.27 -11.38 -11.10
CA SER A 17 14.55 -10.68 -11.01
C SER A 17 14.48 -9.28 -10.38
N GLU A 18 13.30 -8.77 -10.02
CA GLU A 18 13.21 -7.50 -9.28
C GLU A 18 13.68 -7.70 -7.83
N PRO A 19 14.58 -6.86 -7.30
CA PRO A 19 14.99 -6.95 -5.92
C PRO A 19 13.78 -6.73 -5.02
N LYS A 20 13.37 -7.79 -4.31
CA LYS A 20 12.31 -7.71 -3.32
C LYS A 20 12.80 -6.80 -2.20
N LEU A 21 12.21 -5.60 -2.10
CA LEU A 21 12.47 -4.65 -1.02
C LEU A 21 12.27 -5.36 0.32
N THR A 22 13.22 -5.19 1.23
CA THR A 22 13.18 -5.76 2.58
C THR A 22 13.05 -4.67 3.63
N ILE A 23 12.63 -5.05 4.85
CA ILE A 23 12.62 -4.12 5.98
C ILE A 23 14.03 -3.60 6.31
N ASP A 24 15.07 -4.40 6.07
CA ASP A 24 16.45 -3.99 6.31
C ASP A 24 16.87 -2.90 5.32
N ASP A 25 16.43 -2.97 4.07
CA ASP A 25 16.65 -1.91 3.08
C ASP A 25 15.97 -0.60 3.50
N LEU A 26 14.74 -0.68 4.01
CA LEU A 26 14.01 0.49 4.51
C LEU A 26 14.71 1.09 5.73
N CYS A 27 15.09 0.28 6.70
CA CYS A 27 15.83 0.72 7.88
C CYS A 27 17.18 1.36 7.50
N PHE A 28 17.89 0.78 6.53
CA PHE A 28 19.12 1.35 6.02
C PHE A 28 18.89 2.72 5.37
N ALA A 29 17.90 2.82 4.47
CA ALA A 29 17.57 4.07 3.79
C ALA A 29 17.22 5.20 4.78
N THR A 30 16.38 4.88 5.77
CA THR A 30 15.90 5.82 6.80
C THR A 30 16.98 6.21 7.81
N SER A 31 17.93 5.31 8.12
CA SER A 31 19.05 5.61 9.03
C SER A 31 19.99 6.72 8.53
N ASN A 32 19.92 7.09 7.24
CA ASN A 32 20.73 8.17 6.69
C ASN A 32 20.27 9.57 7.15
N TYR A 33 19.02 9.71 7.60
CA TYR A 33 18.45 11.01 7.94
C TYR A 33 17.52 11.01 9.18
N LEU A 34 17.21 9.85 9.75
CA LEU A 34 16.44 9.70 10.99
C LEU A 34 17.30 9.15 12.13
N GLU A 35 16.87 9.42 13.36
CA GLU A 35 17.51 8.89 14.56
C GLU A 35 17.25 7.39 14.74
N THR A 36 18.14 6.71 15.45
CA THR A 36 18.04 5.26 15.69
C THR A 36 16.70 4.85 16.31
N HIS A 37 16.20 5.62 17.28
CA HIS A 37 14.93 5.31 17.94
C HIS A 37 13.70 5.44 17.01
N GLN A 38 13.81 6.31 15.98
CA GLN A 38 12.79 6.49 14.95
C GLN A 38 12.81 5.31 13.98
N VAL A 39 14.00 4.90 13.53
CA VAL A 39 14.18 3.70 12.68
C VAL A 39 13.68 2.44 13.38
N ASP A 40 13.92 2.30 14.68
CA ASP A 40 13.39 1.19 15.48
C ASP A 40 11.85 1.22 15.55
N SER A 41 11.25 2.42 15.60
CA SER A 41 9.79 2.57 15.59
C SER A 41 9.18 2.19 14.24
N ILE A 42 9.84 2.53 13.13
CA ILE A 42 9.48 2.07 11.77
C ILE A 42 9.53 0.54 11.69
N ARG A 43 10.59 -0.09 12.23
CA ARG A 43 10.72 -1.56 12.26
C ARG A 43 9.59 -2.20 13.08
N ARG A 44 9.21 -1.62 14.22
CA ARG A 44 8.07 -2.10 15.01
C ARG A 44 6.76 -2.01 14.22
N ALA A 45 6.51 -0.89 13.56
CA ALA A 45 5.32 -0.71 12.72
C ALA A 45 5.25 -1.74 11.58
N TYR A 46 6.39 -2.04 10.95
CA TYR A 46 6.49 -3.09 9.93
C TYR A 46 6.07 -4.46 10.47
N HIS A 47 6.62 -4.90 11.60
CA HIS A 47 6.27 -6.19 12.18
C HIS A 47 4.81 -6.25 12.62
N PHE A 48 4.27 -5.15 13.12
CA PHE A 48 2.85 -5.05 13.45
C PHE A 48 1.98 -5.22 12.21
N ALA A 49 2.27 -4.50 11.12
CA ALA A 49 1.55 -4.64 9.86
C ALA A 49 1.68 -6.07 9.29
N ASP A 50 2.88 -6.65 9.30
CA ASP A 50 3.13 -8.00 8.80
C ASP A 50 2.31 -9.05 9.57
N ASN A 51 2.23 -8.90 10.90
CA ASN A 51 1.42 -9.77 11.74
C ASN A 51 -0.08 -9.52 11.56
N ALA A 52 -0.50 -8.27 11.38
CA ALA A 52 -1.90 -7.90 11.18
C ALA A 52 -2.46 -8.47 9.87
N HIS A 53 -1.61 -8.54 8.83
CA HIS A 53 -1.94 -9.13 7.54
C HIS A 53 -1.47 -10.58 7.40
N ASP A 54 -1.15 -11.27 8.51
CA ASP A 54 -0.73 -12.66 8.45
C ASP A 54 -1.82 -13.54 7.83
N GLY A 55 -1.40 -14.47 6.95
CA GLY A 55 -2.31 -15.28 6.13
C GLY A 55 -2.97 -14.55 4.95
N GLN A 56 -2.74 -13.24 4.76
CA GLN A 56 -3.21 -12.51 3.59
C GLN A 56 -2.17 -12.51 2.46
N THR A 57 -2.60 -12.87 1.26
CA THR A 57 -1.77 -12.85 0.05
C THR A 57 -2.34 -11.89 -0.98
N ARG A 58 -1.47 -11.15 -1.68
CA ARG A 58 -1.89 -10.36 -2.86
C ARG A 58 -2.39 -11.28 -3.97
N ARG A 59 -3.09 -10.70 -4.95
CA ARG A 59 -3.52 -11.42 -6.18
C ARG A 59 -2.35 -12.04 -6.96
N SER A 60 -1.12 -11.54 -6.76
CA SER A 60 0.12 -12.08 -7.31
C SER A 60 0.67 -13.31 -6.56
N GLY A 61 0.11 -13.66 -5.40
CA GLY A 61 0.58 -14.76 -4.55
C GLY A 61 1.64 -14.38 -3.50
N GLU A 62 2.09 -13.12 -3.48
CA GLU A 62 3.04 -12.63 -2.47
C GLU A 62 2.36 -12.27 -1.15
N ARG A 63 3.14 -12.21 -0.06
CA ARG A 63 2.66 -11.72 1.24
C ARG A 63 2.14 -10.29 1.10
N TYR A 64 1.03 -9.95 1.77
CA TYR A 64 0.42 -8.63 1.66
C TYR A 64 1.37 -7.48 2.01
N ILE A 65 2.29 -7.72 2.95
CA ILE A 65 3.27 -6.75 3.46
C ILE A 65 4.16 -6.11 2.37
N THR A 66 4.28 -6.72 1.19
CA THR A 66 5.08 -6.13 0.09
C THR A 66 4.53 -4.78 -0.39
N HIS A 67 3.22 -4.57 -0.33
CA HIS A 67 2.59 -3.30 -0.72
C HIS A 67 2.88 -2.17 0.28
N PRO A 68 2.56 -2.30 1.59
CA PRO A 68 2.90 -1.26 2.56
C PRO A 68 4.41 -0.95 2.61
N LEU A 69 5.25 -1.97 2.42
CA LEU A 69 6.70 -1.78 2.38
C LEU A 69 7.15 -0.93 1.18
N ALA A 70 6.60 -1.18 -0.01
CA ALA A 70 6.90 -0.36 -1.19
C ALA A 70 6.46 1.10 -1.01
N VAL A 71 5.29 1.34 -0.41
CA VAL A 71 4.81 2.69 -0.08
C VAL A 71 5.77 3.38 0.89
N ALA A 72 6.19 2.69 1.95
CA ALA A 72 7.13 3.20 2.94
C ALA A 72 8.49 3.57 2.34
N HIS A 73 8.98 2.79 1.37
CA HIS A 73 10.20 3.11 0.63
C HIS A 73 10.09 4.40 -0.18
N VAL A 74 8.96 4.62 -0.85
CA VAL A 74 8.72 5.87 -1.59
C VAL A 74 8.69 7.07 -0.64
N LEU A 75 8.05 6.93 0.52
CA LEU A 75 8.03 7.98 1.55
C LEU A 75 9.45 8.25 2.10
N ALA A 76 10.25 7.20 2.30
CA ALA A 76 11.64 7.33 2.73
C ALA A 76 12.51 8.03 1.67
N MET A 77 12.32 7.73 0.38
CA MET A 77 12.99 8.44 -0.72
C MET A 77 12.64 9.94 -0.77
N MET A 78 11.42 10.29 -0.36
CA MET A 78 10.98 11.67 -0.24
C MET A 78 11.50 12.36 1.04
N HIS A 79 12.27 11.66 1.87
CA HIS A 79 12.77 12.13 3.17
C HIS A 79 11.64 12.58 4.11
N MET A 80 10.53 11.86 4.09
CA MET A 80 9.43 12.09 5.03
C MET A 80 9.84 11.70 6.46
N ASP A 81 9.16 12.28 7.44
CA ASP A 81 9.33 11.95 8.86
C ASP A 81 8.92 10.49 9.17
N TYR A 82 9.31 10.02 10.36
CA TYR A 82 9.12 8.62 10.73
C TYR A 82 7.65 8.30 10.98
N GLU A 83 6.85 9.26 11.46
CA GLU A 83 5.41 9.15 11.63
C GLU A 83 4.70 8.93 10.29
N CYS A 84 5.06 9.67 9.23
CA CYS A 84 4.51 9.44 7.89
C CYS A 84 4.90 8.06 7.35
N ILE A 85 6.14 7.62 7.55
CA ILE A 85 6.60 6.30 7.08
C ILE A 85 5.87 5.18 7.82
N MET A 86 5.70 5.32 9.14
CA MET A 86 4.90 4.40 9.95
C MET A 86 3.43 4.38 9.48
N ALA A 87 2.85 5.55 9.21
CA ALA A 87 1.50 5.64 8.68
C ALA A 87 1.37 4.95 7.32
N GLY A 88 2.37 5.07 6.43
CA GLY A 88 2.43 4.33 5.17
C GLY A 88 2.48 2.82 5.34
N LEU A 89 3.21 2.31 6.33
CA LEU A 89 3.23 0.88 6.68
C LEU A 89 1.90 0.38 7.23
N LEU A 90 1.16 1.23 7.93
CA LEU A 90 -0.07 0.89 8.66
C LEU A 90 -1.37 1.27 7.94
N HIS A 91 -1.31 1.96 6.79
CA HIS A 91 -2.47 2.61 6.19
C HIS A 91 -3.66 1.67 5.89
N ASP A 92 -3.37 0.43 5.51
CA ASP A 92 -4.36 -0.59 5.19
C ASP A 92 -4.76 -1.44 6.41
N VAL A 93 -4.11 -1.28 7.56
CA VAL A 93 -4.38 -2.09 8.75
C VAL A 93 -5.79 -1.83 9.28
N ILE A 94 -6.24 -0.57 9.34
CA ILE A 94 -7.60 -0.24 9.79
C ILE A 94 -8.66 -0.71 8.78
N GLU A 95 -8.32 -0.81 7.49
CA GLU A 95 -9.28 -1.17 6.44
C GLU A 95 -9.42 -2.69 6.26
N ASP A 96 -8.32 -3.43 6.27
CA ASP A 96 -8.27 -4.83 5.88
C ASP A 96 -8.13 -5.81 7.05
N THR A 97 -8.07 -5.31 8.29
CA THR A 97 -7.89 -6.14 9.50
C THR A 97 -8.89 -5.76 10.60
N ALA A 98 -8.84 -6.47 11.73
CA ALA A 98 -9.71 -6.21 12.88
C ALA A 98 -9.23 -5.06 13.78
N PHE A 99 -8.06 -4.49 13.51
CA PHE A 99 -7.49 -3.41 14.32
C PHE A 99 -8.22 -2.08 14.10
N THR A 100 -8.33 -1.30 15.17
CA THR A 100 -8.98 0.00 15.19
C THR A 100 -7.99 1.14 15.37
N LYS A 101 -8.44 2.38 15.15
CA LYS A 101 -7.66 3.58 15.48
C LYS A 101 -7.18 3.55 16.93
N ALA A 102 -8.02 3.13 17.88
CA ALA A 102 -7.68 3.12 19.29
C ALA A 102 -6.53 2.14 19.59
N ASP A 103 -6.48 1.01 18.88
CA ASP A 103 -5.38 0.04 19.00
C ASP A 103 -4.07 0.65 18.49
N LEU A 104 -4.10 1.32 17.33
CA LEU A 104 -2.93 2.01 16.80
C LEU A 104 -2.48 3.17 17.68
N ALA A 105 -3.42 3.92 18.26
CA ALA A 105 -3.10 5.03 19.18
C ALA A 105 -2.40 4.52 20.46
N THR A 106 -2.80 3.33 20.93
CA THR A 106 -2.18 2.69 22.10
C THR A 106 -0.76 2.19 21.78
N GLU A 107 -0.54 1.63 20.60
CA GLU A 107 0.72 1.01 20.22
C GLU A 107 1.77 2.03 19.69
N PHE A 108 1.32 3.03 18.93
CA PHE A 108 2.18 3.95 18.18
C PHE A 108 1.95 5.44 18.48
N GLY A 109 0.95 5.77 19.30
CA GLY A 109 0.60 7.14 19.64
C GLY A 109 -0.51 7.73 18.76
N GLU A 110 -1.15 8.78 19.27
CA GLU A 110 -2.32 9.40 18.64
C GLU A 110 -2.00 9.99 17.25
N GLU A 111 -0.82 10.59 17.09
CA GLU A 111 -0.41 11.23 15.84
C GLU A 111 -0.37 10.24 14.66
N VAL A 112 0.27 9.07 14.84
CA VAL A 112 0.32 8.03 13.81
C VAL A 112 -1.09 7.49 13.54
N ALA A 113 -1.91 7.29 14.58
CA ALA A 113 -3.27 6.80 14.42
C ALA A 113 -4.17 7.78 13.65
N GLU A 114 -4.00 9.08 13.85
CA GLU A 114 -4.69 10.13 13.09
C GLU A 114 -4.26 10.17 11.62
N LEU A 115 -2.95 10.03 11.35
CA LEU A 115 -2.44 9.97 9.98
C LEU A 115 -3.01 8.77 9.21
N VAL A 116 -2.98 7.59 9.82
CA VAL A 116 -3.53 6.36 9.23
C VAL A 116 -5.03 6.53 8.96
N GLU A 117 -5.80 6.97 9.94
CA GLU A 117 -7.23 7.21 9.78
C GLU A 117 -7.52 8.24 8.67
N GLY A 118 -6.71 9.30 8.59
CA GLY A 118 -6.81 10.33 7.55
C GLY A 118 -6.66 9.76 6.14
N VAL A 119 -5.62 8.96 5.91
CA VAL A 119 -5.35 8.34 4.60
C VAL A 119 -6.47 7.37 4.20
N THR A 120 -6.93 6.52 5.12
CA THR A 120 -8.05 5.60 4.88
C THR A 120 -9.34 6.35 4.48
N LYS A 121 -9.65 7.47 5.15
CA LYS A 121 -10.83 8.29 4.82
C LYS A 121 -10.73 8.96 3.45
N LEU A 122 -9.55 9.47 3.10
CA LEU A 122 -9.31 10.09 1.79
C LEU A 122 -9.46 9.08 0.65
N ALA A 123 -8.95 7.85 0.82
CA ALA A 123 -9.09 6.78 -0.15
C ALA A 123 -10.58 6.45 -0.42
N LYS A 124 -11.38 6.35 0.64
CA LYS A 124 -12.84 6.09 0.54
C LYS A 124 -13.58 7.22 -0.20
N ALA A 125 -13.30 8.47 0.13
CA ALA A 125 -13.94 9.63 -0.52
C ALA A 125 -13.59 9.73 -2.02
N ALA A 126 -12.35 9.44 -2.40
CA ALA A 126 -11.91 9.42 -3.79
C ALA A 126 -12.66 8.33 -4.59
N PHE A 127 -12.84 7.15 -3.99
CA PHE A 127 -13.54 6.03 -4.62
C PHE A 127 -15.03 6.31 -4.82
N GLU A 128 -15.70 6.93 -3.85
CA GLU A 128 -17.10 7.36 -3.99
C GLU A 128 -17.26 8.36 -5.14
N THR A 129 -16.38 9.35 -5.21
CA THR A 129 -16.37 10.35 -6.29
C THR A 129 -16.23 9.71 -7.66
N GLN A 130 -15.31 8.73 -7.80
CA GLN A 130 -15.12 8.01 -9.06
C GLN A 130 -16.36 7.21 -9.47
N LYS A 131 -17.03 6.54 -8.51
CA LYS A 131 -18.28 5.82 -8.76
C LYS A 131 -19.40 6.75 -9.22
N HIS A 132 -19.54 7.91 -8.58
CA HIS A 132 -20.52 8.92 -8.98
C HIS A 132 -20.27 9.42 -10.41
N ALA A 133 -19.01 9.70 -10.76
CA ALA A 133 -18.65 10.11 -12.12
C ALA A 133 -18.97 9.03 -13.17
N GLN A 134 -18.72 7.75 -12.86
CA GLN A 134 -19.06 6.64 -13.75
C GLN A 134 -20.59 6.48 -13.94
N ALA A 135 -21.37 6.59 -12.86
CA ALA A 135 -22.82 6.51 -12.92
C ALA A 135 -23.42 7.66 -13.75
N GLU A 136 -22.89 8.87 -13.60
CA GLU A 136 -23.29 10.03 -14.40
C GLU A 136 -22.96 9.86 -15.88
N ASN A 137 -21.78 9.31 -16.21
CA ASN A 137 -21.40 9.03 -17.59
C ASN A 137 -22.30 7.96 -18.23
N LEU A 138 -22.63 6.89 -17.50
CA LEU A 138 -23.58 5.88 -17.95
C LEU A 138 -24.96 6.49 -18.18
N ARG A 139 -25.46 7.29 -17.24
CA ARG A 139 -26.75 8.00 -17.38
C ARG A 139 -26.77 8.90 -18.62
N LYS A 140 -25.69 9.66 -18.88
CA LYS A 140 -25.56 10.50 -20.08
C LYS A 140 -25.55 9.65 -21.36
N MET A 141 -24.83 8.53 -21.37
CA MET A 141 -24.80 7.60 -22.49
C MET A 141 -26.21 7.02 -22.78
N LEU A 142 -26.92 6.53 -21.77
CA LEU A 142 -28.28 6.01 -21.91
C LEU A 142 -29.27 7.05 -22.42
N LEU A 143 -29.19 8.29 -21.91
CA LEU A 143 -30.00 9.41 -22.40
C LEU A 143 -29.69 9.78 -23.85
N ALA A 144 -28.42 9.71 -24.27
CA ALA A 144 -28.02 9.96 -25.65
C ALA A 144 -28.53 8.85 -26.59
N MET A 145 -28.36 7.58 -26.20
CA MET A 145 -28.88 6.43 -26.97
C MET A 145 -30.40 6.47 -27.10
N SER A 146 -31.13 6.84 -26.05
CA SER A 146 -32.60 6.98 -26.10
C SER A 146 -33.07 8.09 -27.03
N ARG A 147 -32.25 9.13 -27.30
CA ARG A 147 -32.59 10.21 -28.24
C ARG A 147 -32.35 9.82 -29.70
N ASP A 148 -31.57 8.76 -29.94
CA ASP A 148 -31.21 8.23 -31.27
C ASP A 148 -32.14 7.12 -31.78
N ILE A 149 -33.15 6.68 -31.01
CA ILE A 149 -34.15 5.68 -31.45
C ILE A 149 -35.26 6.34 -32.31
N ARG A 150 -34.87 7.02 -33.39
CA ARG A 150 -35.82 7.50 -34.42
C ARG A 150 -35.58 6.82 -35.75
#